data_AF-A0A1Q3GFV8-F1
#
_entry.id   AF-A0A1Q3GFV8-F1
#
_cell.length_a   1.000
_cell.length_b   1.000
_cell.length_c   1.000
_cell.angle_alpha   90.00
_cell.angle_beta   90.00
_cell.angle_gamma   90.00
#
_symmetry.space_group_name_H-M   'P 1'
#
loop_
_entity.id
_entity.type
_entity.pdbx_description
1 polymer ?
#
loop_
_entity_poly.entity_id
_entity_poly.type
_entity_poly.pdbx_seq_one_letter_code
_entity_poly.pdbx_strand_id
1 'polypeptide(L)'
;MKKTLSCLSIWLIVCTLSTQAFAQKSGKFYAFTTKGTNKKAKVVYNSSRDRFEIRLKGMRSFTYDFKRETEVTNYKGSEKLPFKAYYGSGDMFYYPDGSILICSAQGNKRVNCDKIAFVEKDQTKKAGVVFLSQDKGKVEAMNKEKITKMVVEALQSTCKIRRAIDLKDIAKMELPKEGMKNAKLLAKSMDATKAFLKRRHWKEVVVGGYLFSKEWKVIRNKNTGIILGRRFYMVGLMKKGAQCKFGYFTIRQNFNGSTFNEPFCEAHSRIYEVTCDKMQKKMGK
;
A
#
# COMPACT_ATOMS: atom_id res chain seq x y z
N MET A 1 -2.84 5.41 -54.78
CA MET A 1 -1.91 5.47 -53.62
C MET A 1 -2.03 6.70 -52.71
N LYS A 2 -2.92 7.68 -52.94
CA LYS A 2 -3.06 8.86 -52.06
C LYS A 2 -4.01 8.68 -50.85
N LYS A 3 -4.94 7.71 -50.88
CA LYS A 3 -5.94 7.51 -49.81
C LYS A 3 -5.42 6.69 -48.61
N THR A 4 -4.42 5.82 -48.81
CA THR A 4 -3.84 4.99 -47.74
C THR A 4 -2.85 5.74 -46.85
N LEU A 5 -2.18 6.79 -47.36
CA LEU A 5 -1.31 7.64 -46.54
C LEU A 5 -2.07 8.59 -45.59
N SER A 6 -3.30 8.98 -45.93
CA SER A 6 -4.12 9.86 -45.05
C SER A 6 -4.68 9.13 -43.82
N CYS A 7 -4.98 7.82 -43.91
CA CYS A 7 -5.47 7.09 -42.73
C CYS A 7 -4.37 6.82 -41.70
N LEU A 8 -3.12 6.66 -42.14
CA LEU A 8 -1.98 6.38 -41.25
C LEU A 8 -1.56 7.61 -40.44
N SER A 9 -1.63 8.81 -41.03
CA SER A 9 -1.34 10.07 -40.33
C SER A 9 -2.44 10.48 -39.34
N ILE A 10 -3.72 10.17 -39.63
CA ILE A 10 -4.81 10.40 -38.68
C ILE A 10 -4.73 9.45 -37.47
N TRP A 11 -4.32 8.19 -37.67
CA TRP A 11 -4.14 7.25 -36.56
C TRP A 11 -2.95 7.61 -35.64
N LEU A 12 -1.83 8.05 -36.20
CA LEU A 12 -0.67 8.49 -35.41
C LEU A 12 -0.98 9.74 -34.56
N ILE A 13 -1.76 10.68 -35.07
CA ILE A 13 -2.17 11.89 -34.34
C ILE A 13 -3.16 11.55 -33.20
N VAL A 14 -4.08 10.61 -33.41
CA VAL A 14 -5.03 10.16 -32.38
C VAL A 14 -4.35 9.34 -31.27
N CYS A 15 -3.29 8.59 -31.60
CA CYS A 15 -2.50 7.87 -30.58
C CYS A 15 -1.57 8.78 -29.76
N THR A 16 -1.07 9.90 -30.31
CA THR A 16 -0.22 10.82 -29.54
C THR A 16 -0.98 11.87 -28.73
N LEU A 17 -2.24 12.19 -29.10
CA LEU A 17 -3.03 13.21 -28.40
C LEU A 17 -3.96 12.64 -27.31
N SER A 18 -4.26 11.34 -27.30
CA SER A 18 -5.26 10.78 -26.37
C SER A 18 -4.75 10.48 -24.96
N THR A 19 -3.45 10.56 -24.69
CA THR A 19 -2.91 10.16 -23.36
C THR A 19 -2.15 11.27 -22.61
N GLN A 20 -1.81 12.39 -23.26
CA GLN A 20 -1.03 13.47 -22.60
C GLN A 20 -1.84 14.67 -22.08
N ALA A 21 -3.08 14.93 -22.51
CA ALA A 21 -3.60 16.30 -22.39
C ALA A 21 -4.46 16.64 -21.15
N PHE A 22 -5.02 15.66 -20.42
CA PHE A 22 -6.05 15.99 -19.43
C PHE A 22 -5.54 16.25 -18.01
N ALA A 23 -4.45 15.61 -17.58
CA ALA A 23 -4.06 15.60 -16.16
C ALA A 23 -3.04 16.68 -15.73
N GLN A 24 -2.58 17.56 -16.62
CA GLN A 24 -1.30 18.27 -16.48
C GLN A 24 -1.39 19.80 -16.64
N LYS A 25 -2.54 20.42 -16.32
CA LYS A 25 -2.75 21.85 -16.56
C LYS A 25 -2.21 22.73 -15.44
N SER A 26 -1.20 23.53 -15.76
CA SER A 26 -0.81 24.70 -14.97
C SER A 26 -1.89 25.79 -15.06
N GLY A 27 -2.08 26.58 -14.02
CA GLY A 27 -3.06 27.67 -14.08
C GLY A 27 -3.38 28.34 -12.74
N LYS A 28 -4.30 29.29 -12.81
CA LYS A 28 -4.95 29.89 -11.63
C LYS A 28 -6.22 29.10 -11.32
N PHE A 29 -6.41 28.80 -10.04
CA PHE A 29 -7.54 28.05 -9.53
C PHE A 29 -8.22 28.85 -8.41
N TYR A 30 -9.51 28.64 -8.24
CA TYR A 30 -10.22 28.97 -7.02
C TYR A 30 -10.00 27.85 -6.01
N ALA A 31 -10.04 28.18 -4.72
CA ALA A 31 -9.79 27.23 -3.65
C ALA A 31 -10.92 27.25 -2.61
N PHE A 32 -11.32 26.07 -2.18
CA PHE A 32 -12.07 25.85 -0.94
C PHE A 32 -11.12 25.18 0.06
N THR A 33 -11.17 25.61 1.32
CA THR A 33 -10.36 25.06 2.41
C THR A 33 -11.23 24.86 3.64
N THR A 34 -11.14 23.71 4.31
CA THR A 34 -11.92 23.45 5.55
C THR A 34 -11.55 24.37 6.71
N LYS A 35 -10.40 25.05 6.64
CA LYS A 35 -9.94 26.05 7.63
C LYS A 35 -10.11 27.52 7.19
N GLY A 36 -10.82 27.77 6.09
CA GLY A 36 -11.44 29.07 5.78
C GLY A 36 -10.58 30.22 5.24
N THR A 37 -9.31 30.03 4.87
CA THR A 37 -8.38 31.17 4.64
C THR A 37 -8.01 31.46 3.18
N ASN A 38 -8.32 30.60 2.20
CA ASN A 38 -7.80 30.78 0.83
C ASN A 38 -8.89 30.63 -0.24
N LYS A 39 -9.01 31.64 -1.11
CA LYS A 39 -9.95 31.65 -2.25
C LYS A 39 -9.30 31.38 -3.60
N LYS A 40 -7.96 31.38 -3.68
CA LYS A 40 -7.21 31.25 -4.94
C LYS A 40 -5.92 30.46 -4.75
N ALA A 41 -5.55 29.70 -5.78
CA ALA A 41 -4.31 28.93 -5.86
C ALA A 41 -3.64 29.11 -7.23
N LYS A 42 -2.33 28.92 -7.29
CA LYS A 42 -1.57 28.74 -8.54
C LYS A 42 -1.05 27.32 -8.58
N VAL A 43 -1.35 26.61 -9.65
CA VAL A 43 -0.84 25.25 -9.92
C VAL A 43 0.17 25.34 -11.06
N VAL A 44 1.32 24.70 -10.90
CA VAL A 44 2.36 24.57 -11.90
C VAL A 44 2.68 23.10 -12.07
N TYR A 45 2.58 22.58 -13.29
CA TYR A 45 2.98 21.23 -13.61
C TYR A 45 4.34 21.24 -14.31
N ASN A 46 5.30 20.49 -13.76
CA ASN A 46 6.61 20.26 -14.34
C ASN A 46 6.63 18.88 -15.03
N SER A 47 6.51 18.87 -16.35
CA SER A 47 6.49 17.65 -17.16
C SER A 47 7.80 16.86 -17.09
N SER A 48 8.95 17.53 -17.01
CA SER A 48 10.27 16.87 -16.94
C SER A 48 10.46 16.03 -15.68
N ARG A 49 9.76 16.41 -14.59
CA ARG A 49 9.83 15.72 -13.29
C ARG A 49 8.54 14.98 -12.93
N ASP A 50 7.50 15.12 -13.76
CA ASP A 50 6.13 14.71 -13.48
C ASP A 50 5.66 15.14 -12.08
N ARG A 51 5.81 16.45 -11.81
CA ARG A 51 5.48 17.06 -10.51
C ARG A 51 4.47 18.18 -10.62
N PHE A 52 3.56 18.27 -9.64
CA PHE A 52 2.72 19.43 -9.43
C PHE A 52 3.26 20.25 -8.28
N GLU A 53 3.44 21.55 -8.50
CA GLU A 53 3.65 22.56 -7.49
C GLU A 53 2.34 23.36 -7.31
N ILE A 54 1.80 23.37 -6.10
CA ILE A 54 0.54 24.05 -5.77
C ILE A 54 0.80 25.09 -4.70
N ARG A 55 0.56 26.38 -5.00
CA ARG A 55 0.72 27.50 -4.07
C ARG A 55 -0.64 28.14 -3.75
N LEU A 56 -1.06 28.10 -2.48
CA LEU A 56 -2.25 28.81 -2.01
C LEU A 56 -1.93 30.28 -1.74
N LYS A 57 -2.75 31.21 -2.25
CA LYS A 57 -2.52 32.65 -2.08
C LYS A 57 -2.67 33.04 -0.59
N GLY A 58 -1.59 33.52 0.03
CA GLY A 58 -1.56 33.88 1.45
C GLY A 58 -0.84 32.85 2.33
N MET A 59 -0.40 31.72 1.75
CA MET A 59 0.35 30.68 2.45
C MET A 59 1.74 30.54 1.83
N ARG A 60 2.73 31.26 2.40
CA ARG A 60 4.12 31.35 1.89
C ARG A 60 4.90 30.02 1.84
N SER A 61 4.40 28.92 2.41
CA SER A 61 5.18 27.70 2.67
C SER A 61 4.55 26.38 2.23
N PHE A 62 3.52 26.40 1.38
CA PHE A 62 2.94 25.16 0.85
C PHE A 62 3.26 25.08 -0.62
N THR A 63 4.39 24.47 -0.93
CA THR A 63 4.63 23.84 -2.23
C THR A 63 4.42 22.35 -1.97
N TYR A 64 3.29 21.83 -2.41
CA TYR A 64 3.14 20.39 -2.53
C TYR A 64 3.92 19.93 -3.74
N ASP A 65 4.61 18.79 -3.67
CA ASP A 65 5.51 18.31 -4.71
C ASP A 65 5.13 16.87 -5.11
N PHE A 66 4.08 16.76 -5.92
CA PHE A 66 3.34 15.53 -6.11
C PHE A 66 3.88 14.68 -7.28
N LYS A 67 4.40 13.46 -7.03
CA LYS A 67 4.79 12.51 -8.09
C LYS A 67 3.63 11.58 -8.45
N ARG A 68 3.47 11.27 -9.75
CA ARG A 68 2.42 10.37 -10.24
C ARG A 68 2.59 8.93 -9.77
N GLU A 69 1.51 8.35 -9.24
CA GLU A 69 1.41 6.91 -8.99
C GLU A 69 0.98 6.19 -10.28
N THR A 70 1.95 5.88 -11.14
CA THR A 70 1.73 5.32 -12.48
C THR A 70 0.98 3.99 -12.47
N GLU A 71 1.23 3.12 -11.49
CA GLU A 71 0.54 1.82 -11.37
C GLU A 71 -0.97 1.97 -11.16
N VAL A 72 -1.38 2.89 -10.29
CA VAL A 72 -2.80 3.21 -10.08
C VAL A 72 -3.37 3.95 -11.29
N THR A 73 -2.60 4.87 -11.86
CA THR A 73 -3.03 5.69 -13.00
C THR A 73 -3.25 4.87 -14.26
N ASN A 74 -2.48 3.81 -14.49
CA ASN A 74 -2.56 2.98 -15.68
C ASN A 74 -3.46 1.74 -15.51
N TYR A 75 -4.09 1.58 -14.35
CA TYR A 75 -4.97 0.44 -14.08
C TYR A 75 -6.30 0.58 -14.85
N LYS A 76 -6.74 -0.45 -15.60
CA LYS A 76 -7.99 -0.41 -16.38
C LYS A 76 -9.18 0.08 -15.54
N GLY A 77 -9.80 1.19 -15.95
CA GLY A 77 -10.90 1.86 -15.24
C GLY A 77 -10.48 3.06 -14.36
N SER A 78 -9.19 3.35 -14.24
CA SER A 78 -8.64 4.51 -13.54
C SER A 78 -8.95 5.84 -14.23
N GLU A 79 -9.26 5.86 -15.53
CA GLU A 79 -9.57 7.07 -16.31
C GLU A 79 -10.76 7.86 -15.75
N LYS A 80 -11.64 7.18 -15.00
CA LYS A 80 -12.80 7.79 -14.32
C LYS A 80 -12.51 8.17 -12.87
N LEU A 81 -11.32 7.87 -12.37
CA LEU A 81 -10.95 8.00 -10.96
C LEU A 81 -9.87 9.07 -10.79
N PRO A 82 -9.83 9.73 -9.63
CA PRO A 82 -8.84 10.76 -9.42
C PRO A 82 -7.43 10.17 -9.46
N PHE A 83 -6.56 10.82 -10.23
CA PHE A 83 -5.13 10.51 -10.25
C PHE A 83 -4.54 10.75 -8.86
N LYS A 84 -3.90 9.73 -8.27
CA LYS A 84 -3.21 9.86 -6.98
C LYS A 84 -1.76 10.29 -7.15
N ALA A 85 -1.39 11.34 -6.44
CA ALA A 85 -0.01 11.77 -6.30
C ALA A 85 0.41 11.86 -4.83
N TYR A 86 1.69 11.59 -4.56
CA TYR A 86 2.23 11.53 -3.20
C TYR A 86 3.32 12.57 -2.95
N TYR A 87 3.24 13.25 -1.79
CA TYR A 87 4.35 13.98 -1.17
C TYR A 87 4.21 13.97 0.35
N GLY A 88 5.18 13.35 1.05
CA GLY A 88 5.28 13.39 2.51
C GLY A 88 4.00 12.95 3.24
N SER A 89 3.28 13.90 3.84
CA SER A 89 2.11 13.65 4.70
C SER A 89 0.74 13.79 4.00
N GLY A 90 0.69 13.99 2.68
CA GLY A 90 -0.56 14.26 1.94
C GLY A 90 -0.80 13.40 0.69
N ASP A 91 -2.08 13.25 0.35
CA ASP A 91 -2.58 12.67 -0.89
C ASP A 91 -3.21 13.78 -1.74
N MET A 92 -2.88 13.81 -3.05
CA MET A 92 -3.57 14.61 -4.05
C MET A 92 -4.32 13.72 -5.02
N PHE A 93 -5.52 14.17 -5.39
CA PHE A 93 -6.48 13.53 -6.26
C PHE A 93 -6.85 14.50 -7.39
N TYR A 94 -6.49 14.20 -8.63
CA TYR A 94 -6.85 15.01 -9.80
C TYR A 94 -8.00 14.38 -10.57
N TYR A 95 -9.11 15.08 -10.73
CA TYR A 95 -10.31 14.55 -11.37
C TYR A 95 -10.32 14.83 -12.88
N PRO A 96 -11.07 14.03 -13.67
CA PRO A 96 -11.20 14.24 -15.11
C PRO A 96 -11.75 15.61 -15.50
N ASP A 97 -12.50 16.28 -14.62
CA ASP A 97 -13.02 17.63 -14.86
C ASP A 97 -12.00 18.75 -14.61
N GLY A 98 -10.75 18.39 -14.31
CA GLY A 98 -9.64 19.31 -14.03
C GLY A 98 -9.59 19.80 -12.59
N SER A 99 -10.50 19.36 -11.71
CA SER A 99 -10.46 19.71 -10.29
C SER A 99 -9.41 18.90 -9.52
N ILE A 100 -8.94 19.47 -8.41
CA ILE A 100 -7.89 18.87 -7.58
C ILE A 100 -8.37 18.84 -6.13
N LEU A 101 -8.26 17.68 -5.49
CA LEU A 101 -8.50 17.50 -4.07
C LEU A 101 -7.19 17.14 -3.38
N ILE A 102 -6.88 17.83 -2.29
CA ILE A 102 -5.67 17.61 -1.49
C ILE A 102 -6.09 17.35 -0.05
N CYS A 103 -5.61 16.26 0.53
CA CYS A 103 -5.90 15.90 1.91
C CYS A 103 -4.65 15.33 2.60
N SER A 104 -4.58 15.40 3.93
CA SER A 104 -3.53 14.72 4.68
C SER A 104 -3.83 13.21 4.78
N ALA A 105 -2.85 12.37 4.45
CA ALA A 105 -2.96 10.93 4.56
C ALA A 105 -2.89 10.42 6.03
N GLN A 106 -2.43 11.27 6.96
CA GLN A 106 -2.05 10.85 8.32
C GLN A 106 -3.22 10.58 9.29
N GLY A 107 -4.48 10.73 8.84
CA GLY A 107 -5.69 10.54 9.66
C GLY A 107 -6.39 9.19 9.54
N ASN A 108 -6.11 8.41 8.49
CA ASN A 108 -7.06 7.39 8.05
C ASN A 108 -6.87 6.05 8.76
N LYS A 109 -7.87 5.64 9.57
CA LYS A 109 -7.98 4.25 10.04
C LYS A 109 -8.61 3.42 8.91
N ARG A 110 -7.78 2.62 8.22
CA ARG A 110 -8.26 1.66 7.22
C ARG A 110 -8.69 0.37 7.94
N VAL A 111 -9.99 0.06 7.91
CA VAL A 111 -10.49 -1.26 8.34
C VAL A 111 -10.55 -2.20 7.13
N ASN A 112 -11.10 -1.72 6.02
CA ASN A 112 -11.03 -2.31 4.67
C ASN A 112 -11.28 -1.19 3.62
N CYS A 113 -11.25 -1.51 2.32
CA CYS A 113 -11.42 -0.50 1.27
C CYS A 113 -12.83 0.10 1.17
N ASP A 114 -13.85 -0.51 1.79
CA ASP A 114 -15.22 0.00 1.80
C ASP A 114 -15.54 0.84 3.04
N LYS A 115 -14.79 0.64 4.14
CA LYS A 115 -14.98 1.33 5.42
C LYS A 115 -13.74 2.17 5.72
N ILE A 116 -13.66 3.32 5.07
CA ILE A 116 -12.65 4.35 5.35
C ILE A 116 -13.34 5.47 6.11
N ALA A 117 -12.91 5.67 7.36
CA ALA A 117 -13.25 6.85 8.13
C ALA A 117 -12.15 7.90 7.92
N PHE A 118 -12.54 9.05 7.36
CA PHE A 118 -11.67 10.22 7.29
C PHE A 118 -11.85 11.05 8.55
N VAL A 119 -10.77 11.23 9.29
CA VAL A 119 -10.71 12.19 10.40
C VAL A 119 -9.66 13.22 10.02
N GLU A 120 -10.09 14.46 9.84
CA GLU A 120 -9.20 15.59 9.60
C GLU A 120 -8.30 15.75 10.84
N LYS A 121 -7.03 15.35 10.74
CA LYS A 121 -6.04 15.60 11.79
C LYS A 121 -5.43 16.99 11.57
N ASP A 122 -5.28 17.74 12.66
CA ASP A 122 -4.82 19.14 12.71
C ASP A 122 -3.37 19.41 12.26
N GLN A 123 -2.67 18.46 11.61
CA GLN A 123 -1.23 18.58 11.36
C GLN A 123 -0.84 19.50 10.18
N THR A 124 -1.81 20.12 9.48
CA THR A 124 -1.53 21.33 8.71
C THR A 124 -2.37 22.47 9.28
N LYS A 125 -1.81 23.19 10.25
CA LYS A 125 -2.45 24.31 11.01
C LYS A 125 -3.04 25.46 10.16
N LYS A 126 -3.20 25.36 8.84
CA LYS A 126 -3.58 26.51 7.99
C LYS A 126 -4.66 26.27 6.92
N ALA A 127 -4.78 25.09 6.30
CA ALA A 127 -5.75 24.88 5.21
C ALA A 127 -6.67 23.65 5.35
N GLY A 128 -6.28 22.61 6.08
CA GLY A 128 -7.08 21.39 6.20
C GLY A 128 -7.18 20.65 4.86
N VAL A 129 -8.40 20.25 4.47
CA VAL A 129 -8.66 19.68 3.13
C VAL A 129 -8.84 20.81 2.12
N VAL A 130 -8.21 20.68 0.95
CA VAL A 130 -8.23 21.69 -0.10
C VAL A 130 -8.88 21.13 -1.35
N PHE A 131 -9.86 21.86 -1.90
CA PHE A 131 -10.43 21.59 -3.21
C PHE A 131 -10.12 22.76 -4.15
N LEU A 132 -9.61 22.47 -5.34
CA LEU A 132 -9.24 23.44 -6.36
C LEU A 132 -10.03 23.20 -7.63
N SER A 133 -10.55 24.27 -8.23
CA SER A 133 -11.18 24.23 -9.55
C SER A 133 -10.95 25.55 -10.28
N GLN A 134 -10.89 25.51 -11.61
CA GLN A 134 -10.92 26.73 -12.43
C GLN A 134 -12.33 27.35 -12.49
N ASP A 135 -13.35 26.54 -12.20
CA ASP A 135 -14.73 26.96 -12.07
C ASP A 135 -14.99 27.48 -10.64
N LYS A 136 -15.28 28.78 -10.53
CA LYS A 136 -15.59 29.46 -9.27
C LYS A 136 -16.88 28.94 -8.62
N GLY A 137 -17.91 28.63 -9.43
CA GLY A 137 -19.19 28.14 -8.93
C GLY A 137 -19.06 26.77 -8.26
N LYS A 138 -18.22 25.88 -8.80
CA LYS A 138 -17.89 24.60 -8.15
C LYS A 138 -17.27 24.80 -6.77
N VAL A 139 -16.35 25.76 -6.63
CA VAL A 139 -15.68 26.05 -5.35
C VAL A 139 -16.65 26.69 -4.35
N GLU A 140 -17.51 27.61 -4.80
CA GLU A 140 -18.51 28.26 -3.95
C GLU A 140 -19.58 27.28 -3.46
N ALA A 141 -19.91 26.26 -4.27
CA ALA A 141 -20.83 25.20 -3.88
C ALA A 141 -20.21 24.17 -2.90
N MET A 142 -18.91 24.24 -2.60
CA MET A 142 -18.26 23.34 -1.66
C MET A 142 -18.54 23.72 -0.21
N ASN A 143 -18.64 22.70 0.63
CA ASN A 143 -18.72 22.82 2.08
C ASN A 143 -17.93 21.67 2.73
N LYS A 144 -17.81 21.69 4.06
CA LYS A 144 -17.03 20.70 4.81
C LYS A 144 -17.55 19.27 4.62
N GLU A 145 -18.87 19.09 4.52
CA GLU A 145 -19.49 17.78 4.32
C GLU A 145 -19.17 17.21 2.93
N LYS A 146 -19.41 18.00 1.87
CA LYS A 146 -19.13 17.62 0.48
C LYS A 146 -17.67 17.25 0.28
N ILE A 147 -16.74 18.09 0.75
CA ILE A 147 -15.31 17.81 0.56
C ILE A 147 -14.86 16.57 1.36
N THR A 148 -15.43 16.33 2.54
CA THR A 148 -15.14 15.12 3.33
C THR A 148 -15.63 13.87 2.61
N LYS A 149 -16.83 13.91 2.03
CA LYS A 149 -17.37 12.83 1.20
C LYS A 149 -16.46 12.54 0.01
N MET A 150 -16.03 13.58 -0.72
CA MET A 150 -15.09 13.43 -1.84
C MET A 150 -13.76 12.79 -1.41
N VAL A 151 -13.22 13.15 -0.24
CA VAL A 151 -11.99 12.52 0.30
C VAL A 151 -12.21 11.04 0.56
N VAL A 152 -13.31 10.67 1.22
CA VAL A 152 -13.63 9.26 1.51
C VAL A 152 -13.77 8.47 0.21
N GLU A 153 -14.52 8.98 -0.77
CA GLU A 153 -14.71 8.33 -2.07
C GLU A 153 -13.39 8.16 -2.84
N ALA A 154 -12.53 9.19 -2.85
CA ALA A 154 -11.23 9.13 -3.50
C ALA A 154 -10.30 8.10 -2.83
N LEU A 155 -10.28 8.06 -1.50
CA LEU A 155 -9.51 7.09 -0.72
C LEU A 155 -10.02 5.66 -0.92
N GLN A 156 -11.34 5.46 -0.93
CA GLN A 156 -11.96 4.14 -1.15
C GLN A 156 -11.64 3.63 -2.55
N SER A 157 -11.81 4.47 -3.56
CA SER A 157 -11.52 4.14 -4.96
C SER A 157 -10.05 3.76 -5.16
N THR A 158 -9.14 4.55 -4.60
CA THR A 158 -7.70 4.26 -4.67
C THR A 158 -7.35 2.98 -3.91
N CYS A 159 -7.97 2.73 -2.75
CA CYS A 159 -7.79 1.48 -2.01
C CYS A 159 -8.22 0.27 -2.84
N LYS A 160 -9.35 0.35 -3.54
CA LYS A 160 -9.86 -0.73 -4.42
C LYS A 160 -8.91 -1.02 -5.57
N ILE A 161 -8.39 0.02 -6.24
CA ILE A 161 -7.39 -0.15 -7.31
C ILE A 161 -6.13 -0.82 -6.75
N ARG A 162 -5.57 -0.28 -5.67
CA ARG A 162 -4.37 -0.87 -5.03
C ARG A 162 -4.60 -2.31 -4.63
N ARG A 163 -5.76 -2.61 -4.05
CA ARG A 163 -6.11 -3.98 -3.70
C ARG A 163 -6.18 -4.89 -4.94
N ALA A 164 -6.71 -4.39 -6.05
CA ALA A 164 -6.74 -5.16 -7.29
C ALA A 164 -5.34 -5.38 -7.89
N ILE A 165 -4.44 -4.41 -7.77
CA ILE A 165 -3.01 -4.54 -8.11
C ILE A 165 -2.37 -5.59 -7.20
N ASP A 166 -2.50 -5.42 -5.88
CA ASP A 166 -1.98 -6.35 -4.88
C ASP A 166 -2.46 -7.78 -5.14
N LEU A 167 -3.74 -7.97 -5.51
CA LEU A 167 -4.30 -9.29 -5.82
C LEU A 167 -3.61 -9.96 -7.01
N LYS A 168 -3.15 -9.18 -8.02
CA LYS A 168 -2.35 -9.73 -9.13
C LYS A 168 -0.99 -10.22 -8.67
N ASP A 169 -0.35 -9.48 -7.76
CA ASP A 169 0.97 -9.87 -7.23
C ASP A 169 0.85 -11.03 -6.23
N ILE A 170 -0.21 -11.04 -5.42
CA ILE A 170 -0.58 -12.13 -4.52
C ILE A 170 -0.86 -13.41 -5.33
N ALA A 171 -1.50 -13.31 -6.50
CA ALA A 171 -1.73 -14.44 -7.38
C ALA A 171 -0.43 -15.04 -7.94
N LYS A 172 0.61 -14.22 -8.15
CA LYS A 172 1.95 -14.66 -8.55
C LYS A 172 2.82 -15.16 -7.39
N MET A 173 2.46 -14.81 -6.15
CA MET A 173 3.21 -15.21 -4.97
C MET A 173 3.17 -16.73 -4.79
N GLU A 174 4.34 -17.36 -4.75
CA GLU A 174 4.47 -18.79 -4.51
C GLU A 174 4.79 -19.08 -3.04
N LEU A 175 4.27 -20.19 -2.54
CA LEU A 175 4.67 -20.68 -1.24
C LEU A 175 6.09 -21.25 -1.34
N PRO A 176 6.95 -20.96 -0.35
CA PRO A 176 8.28 -21.55 -0.30
C PRO A 176 8.25 -23.08 -0.35
N LYS A 177 9.28 -23.68 -0.95
CA LYS A 177 9.41 -25.13 -0.92
C LYS A 177 9.66 -25.61 0.51
N GLU A 178 9.10 -26.76 0.83
CA GLU A 178 9.38 -27.43 2.09
C GLU A 178 10.80 -27.97 2.09
N GLY A 179 11.46 -27.82 3.23
CA GLY A 179 12.80 -28.33 3.47
C GLY A 179 12.71 -29.74 4.04
N MET A 180 12.95 -29.87 5.35
CA MET A 180 12.92 -31.16 6.03
C MET A 180 11.49 -31.62 6.36
N LYS A 181 11.26 -32.95 6.36
CA LYS A 181 10.00 -33.56 6.81
C LYS A 181 10.18 -34.14 8.21
N ASN A 182 9.61 -33.48 9.21
CA ASN A 182 9.62 -33.97 10.60
C ASN A 182 8.35 -33.52 11.33
N ALA A 183 7.36 -34.40 11.41
CA ALA A 183 6.04 -34.08 11.97
C ALA A 183 6.11 -33.70 13.46
N LYS A 184 6.92 -34.40 14.27
CA LYS A 184 7.08 -34.12 15.70
C LYS A 184 7.70 -32.74 15.94
N LEU A 185 8.75 -32.41 15.19
CA LEU A 185 9.38 -31.09 15.26
C LEU A 185 8.44 -29.98 14.80
N LEU A 186 7.71 -30.22 13.70
CA LEU A 186 6.72 -29.27 13.19
C LEU A 186 5.63 -28.96 14.22
N ALA A 187 5.07 -29.98 14.88
CA ALA A 187 4.06 -29.79 15.92
C ALA A 187 4.57 -28.87 17.04
N LYS A 188 5.73 -29.18 17.62
CA LYS A 188 6.35 -28.35 18.67
C LYS A 188 6.65 -26.91 18.20
N SER A 189 7.07 -26.77 16.95
CA SER A 189 7.40 -25.46 16.36
C SER A 189 6.16 -24.61 16.08
N MET A 190 5.06 -25.26 15.70
CA MET A 190 3.77 -24.61 15.55
C MET A 190 3.25 -24.09 16.89
N ASP A 191 3.40 -24.86 17.96
CA ASP A 191 3.00 -24.43 19.30
C ASP A 191 3.86 -23.27 19.81
N ALA A 192 5.18 -23.34 19.62
CA ALA A 192 6.10 -22.24 19.88
C ALA A 192 5.74 -20.96 19.09
N THR A 193 5.33 -21.11 17.82
CA THR A 193 4.90 -20.00 16.97
C THR A 193 3.59 -19.40 17.45
N LYS A 194 2.58 -20.22 17.77
CA LYS A 194 1.30 -19.76 18.34
C LYS A 194 1.51 -18.98 19.64
N ALA A 195 2.38 -19.50 20.53
CA ALA A 195 2.73 -18.84 21.78
C ALA A 195 3.42 -17.48 21.53
N PHE A 196 4.33 -17.41 20.57
CA PHE A 196 4.97 -16.16 20.16
C PHE A 196 3.97 -15.14 19.63
N LEU A 197 3.05 -15.55 18.76
CA LEU A 197 2.01 -14.67 18.22
C LEU A 197 1.07 -14.15 19.31
N LYS A 198 0.65 -15.02 20.24
CA LYS A 198 -0.18 -14.64 21.39
C LYS A 198 0.52 -13.57 22.25
N ARG A 199 1.79 -13.79 22.60
CA ARG A 199 2.60 -12.84 23.38
C ARG A 199 2.80 -11.49 22.67
N ARG A 200 2.80 -11.48 21.34
CA ARG A 200 2.92 -10.26 20.54
C ARG A 200 1.57 -9.60 20.20
N HIS A 201 0.46 -10.14 20.68
CA HIS A 201 -0.91 -9.67 20.39
C HIS A 201 -1.21 -9.58 18.89
N TRP A 202 -0.73 -10.55 18.11
CA TRP A 202 -1.02 -10.60 16.68
C TRP A 202 -2.48 -10.96 16.44
N LYS A 203 -3.07 -10.37 15.38
CA LYS A 203 -4.46 -10.65 14.98
C LYS A 203 -4.54 -11.84 14.02
N GLU A 204 -3.44 -12.16 13.37
CA GLU A 204 -3.27 -13.32 12.50
C GLU A 204 -3.33 -14.63 13.31
N VAL A 205 -4.11 -15.60 12.83
CA VAL A 205 -4.25 -16.94 13.43
C VAL A 205 -3.47 -17.94 12.59
N VAL A 206 -2.54 -18.67 13.20
CA VAL A 206 -1.78 -19.74 12.52
C VAL A 206 -2.69 -20.96 12.32
N VAL A 207 -2.87 -21.36 11.07
CA VAL A 207 -3.74 -22.47 10.65
C VAL A 207 -2.97 -23.70 10.16
N GLY A 208 -1.67 -23.55 9.89
CA GLY A 208 -0.80 -24.62 9.40
C GLY A 208 0.63 -24.15 9.23
N GLY A 209 1.50 -25.02 8.75
CA GLY A 209 2.90 -24.68 8.49
C GLY A 209 3.72 -25.87 8.03
N TYR A 210 4.96 -25.60 7.66
CA TYR A 210 5.95 -26.62 7.28
C TYR A 210 7.36 -26.11 7.56
N LEU A 211 8.31 -27.03 7.67
CA LEU A 211 9.71 -26.69 7.92
C LEU A 211 10.34 -26.21 6.61
N PHE A 212 10.91 -25.01 6.60
CA PHE A 212 11.50 -24.42 5.40
C PHE A 212 12.97 -24.79 5.25
N SER A 213 13.71 -24.79 6.35
CA SER A 213 15.11 -25.21 6.34
C SER A 213 15.24 -26.71 6.07
N LYS A 214 16.27 -27.08 5.30
CA LYS A 214 16.66 -28.49 5.09
C LYS A 214 17.48 -29.06 6.24
N GLU A 215 18.13 -28.19 7.00
CA GLU A 215 19.04 -28.56 8.09
C GLU A 215 18.95 -27.55 9.25
N TRP A 216 19.58 -27.90 10.36
CA TRP A 216 19.76 -27.01 11.50
C TRP A 216 20.98 -26.12 11.32
N LYS A 217 20.84 -24.83 11.60
CA LYS A 217 21.98 -23.91 11.74
C LYS A 217 22.42 -23.88 13.20
N VAL A 218 23.59 -24.45 13.48
CA VAL A 218 24.22 -24.39 14.81
C VAL A 218 24.61 -22.94 15.13
N ILE A 219 24.35 -22.53 16.36
CA ILE A 219 24.73 -21.23 16.90
C ILE A 219 25.88 -21.47 17.87
N ARG A 220 27.03 -20.86 17.58
CA ARG A 220 28.23 -20.95 18.42
C ARG A 220 28.59 -19.57 18.99
N ASN A 221 29.20 -19.54 20.15
CA ASN A 221 29.87 -18.35 20.64
C ASN A 221 31.02 -18.00 19.66
N LYS A 222 31.11 -16.73 19.26
CA LYS A 222 32.09 -16.30 18.25
C LYS A 222 33.54 -16.44 18.71
N ASN A 223 33.79 -16.32 20.00
CA ASN A 223 35.13 -16.28 20.56
C ASN A 223 35.57 -17.67 21.05
N THR A 224 34.67 -18.43 21.67
CA THR A 224 35.01 -19.72 22.29
C THR A 224 34.61 -20.93 21.45
N GLY A 225 33.80 -20.77 20.40
CA GLY A 225 33.31 -21.88 19.56
C GLY A 225 32.28 -22.79 20.23
N ILE A 226 31.99 -22.57 21.52
CA ILE A 226 31.02 -23.35 22.31
C ILE A 226 29.63 -23.27 21.67
N ILE A 227 28.95 -24.42 21.59
CA ILE A 227 27.58 -24.50 21.07
C ILE A 227 26.62 -23.84 22.05
N LEU A 228 25.90 -22.81 21.59
CA LEU A 228 24.87 -22.12 22.37
C LEU A 228 23.47 -22.64 22.06
N GLY A 229 23.31 -23.30 20.91
CA GLY A 229 22.02 -23.79 20.45
C GLY A 229 22.03 -24.07 18.96
N ARG A 230 20.84 -24.24 18.42
CA ARG A 230 20.61 -24.42 16.99
C ARG A 230 19.30 -23.78 16.61
N ARG A 231 19.19 -23.33 15.36
CA ARG A 231 17.98 -22.75 14.82
C ARG A 231 17.69 -23.22 13.41
N PHE A 232 16.44 -23.09 13.03
CA PHE A 232 15.99 -23.31 11.66
C PHE A 232 14.78 -22.41 11.38
N TYR A 233 14.35 -22.38 10.13
CA TYR A 233 13.22 -21.59 9.69
C TYR A 233 12.05 -22.50 9.37
N MET A 234 10.85 -22.11 9.80
CA MET A 234 9.60 -22.69 9.34
C MET A 234 8.76 -21.63 8.64
N VAL A 235 7.87 -22.07 7.75
CA VAL A 235 6.81 -21.22 7.21
C VAL A 235 5.55 -21.49 8.02
N GLY A 236 5.02 -20.45 8.64
CA GLY A 236 3.69 -20.47 9.26
C GLY A 236 2.64 -19.93 8.29
N LEU A 237 1.59 -20.71 8.06
CA LEU A 237 0.41 -20.33 7.28
C LEU A 237 -0.62 -19.72 8.22
N MET A 238 -1.11 -18.53 7.90
CA MET A 238 -1.92 -17.70 8.78
C MET A 238 -3.16 -17.15 8.07
N LYS A 239 -4.25 -16.98 8.82
CA LYS A 239 -5.46 -16.28 8.36
C LYS A 239 -5.69 -15.00 9.15
N LYS A 240 -6.24 -13.99 8.47
CA LYS A 240 -6.78 -12.76 9.08
C LYS A 240 -8.03 -12.34 8.34
N GLY A 241 -9.20 -12.66 8.90
CA GLY A 241 -10.46 -12.57 8.17
C GLY A 241 -10.40 -13.43 6.91
N ALA A 242 -10.72 -12.85 5.76
CA ALA A 242 -10.66 -13.51 4.45
C ALA A 242 -9.25 -13.59 3.84
N GLN A 243 -8.24 -12.97 4.45
CA GLN A 243 -6.88 -12.94 3.89
C GLN A 243 -6.07 -14.15 4.34
N CYS A 244 -5.39 -14.78 3.39
CA CYS A 244 -4.44 -15.86 3.61
C CYS A 244 -3.01 -15.32 3.51
N LYS A 245 -2.19 -15.60 4.52
CA LYS A 245 -0.83 -15.09 4.64
C LYS A 245 0.15 -16.19 5.00
N PHE A 246 1.42 -15.99 4.69
CA PHE A 246 2.49 -16.81 5.23
C PHE A 246 3.63 -15.93 5.75
N GLY A 247 4.36 -16.45 6.74
CA GLY A 247 5.52 -15.78 7.31
C GLY A 247 6.58 -16.79 7.68
N TYR A 248 7.84 -16.34 7.68
CA TYR A 248 8.95 -17.16 8.16
C TYR A 248 9.12 -16.95 9.66
N PHE A 249 9.21 -18.04 10.39
CA PHE A 249 9.48 -18.05 11.82
C PHE A 249 10.80 -18.73 12.08
N THR A 250 11.63 -18.09 12.90
CA THR A 250 12.92 -18.62 13.34
C THR A 250 12.68 -19.40 14.62
N ILE A 251 12.88 -20.71 14.56
CA ILE A 251 12.71 -21.60 15.69
C ILE A 251 14.10 -21.94 16.22
N ARG A 252 14.28 -21.77 17.52
CA ARG A 252 15.56 -21.99 18.20
C ARG A 252 15.41 -22.99 19.33
N GLN A 253 16.43 -23.82 19.50
CA GLN A 253 16.64 -24.64 20.68
C GLN A 253 17.96 -24.23 21.31
N ASN A 254 17.96 -23.91 22.60
CA ASN A 254 19.19 -23.65 23.33
C ASN A 254 19.86 -24.97 23.71
N PHE A 255 21.18 -24.95 23.73
CA PHE A 255 21.99 -26.06 24.23
C PHE A 255 22.31 -25.81 25.70
N ASN A 256 22.09 -26.81 26.55
CA ASN A 256 22.30 -26.69 28.00
C ASN A 256 23.63 -27.31 28.48
N GLY A 257 24.52 -27.70 27.54
CA GLY A 257 25.77 -28.39 27.84
C GLY A 257 25.74 -29.90 27.53
N SER A 258 24.55 -30.51 27.48
CA SER A 258 24.37 -31.92 27.12
C SER A 258 23.36 -32.14 25.99
N THR A 259 22.22 -31.45 26.04
CA THR A 259 21.09 -31.65 25.13
C THR A 259 20.50 -30.33 24.64
N PHE A 260 19.68 -30.41 23.59
CA PHE A 260 18.91 -29.28 23.09
C PHE A 260 17.54 -29.23 23.77
N ASN A 261 17.21 -28.10 24.38
CA ASN A 261 15.93 -27.87 25.06
C ASN A 261 14.74 -27.79 24.07
N GLU A 262 13.53 -27.66 24.61
CA GLU A 262 12.32 -27.42 23.82
C GLU A 262 12.46 -26.21 22.87
N PRO A 263 11.90 -26.31 21.65
CA PRO A 263 11.98 -25.23 20.68
C PRO A 263 11.11 -24.04 21.10
N PHE A 264 11.61 -22.84 20.87
CA PHE A 264 10.84 -21.61 20.99
C PHE A 264 10.99 -20.78 19.71
N CYS A 265 10.00 -19.95 19.43
CA CYS A 265 10.07 -19.01 18.32
C CYS A 265 10.87 -17.77 18.76
N GLU A 266 12.07 -17.61 18.21
CA GLU A 266 13.01 -16.52 18.48
C GLU A 266 12.55 -15.22 17.79
N ALA A 267 12.19 -15.33 16.51
CA ALA A 267 11.88 -14.18 15.66
C ALA A 267 10.95 -14.58 14.50
N HIS A 268 10.44 -13.57 13.80
CA HIS A 268 9.72 -13.73 12.54
C HIS A 268 10.31 -12.77 11.49
N SER A 269 10.17 -13.13 10.22
CA SER A 269 10.46 -12.24 9.08
C SER A 269 9.18 -11.60 8.55
N ARG A 270 9.27 -10.84 7.46
CA ARG A 270 8.13 -10.21 6.78
C ARG A 270 7.04 -11.25 6.47
N ILE A 271 5.79 -10.83 6.66
CA ILE A 271 4.59 -11.59 6.29
C ILE A 271 4.21 -11.23 4.86
N TYR A 272 3.88 -12.25 4.07
CA TYR A 272 3.41 -12.12 2.70
C TYR A 272 1.95 -12.58 2.62
N GLU A 273 1.17 -11.93 1.77
CA GLU A 273 -0.17 -12.42 1.43
C GLU A 273 -0.06 -13.39 0.24
N VAL A 274 -0.88 -14.43 0.26
CA VAL A 274 -0.96 -15.47 -0.77
C VAL A 274 -2.42 -15.82 -1.01
N THR A 275 -2.76 -16.28 -2.22
CA THR A 275 -4.10 -16.80 -2.50
C THR A 275 -4.46 -17.94 -1.54
N CYS A 276 -5.70 -17.95 -1.04
CA CYS A 276 -6.15 -19.00 -0.13
C CYS A 276 -6.11 -20.40 -0.75
N ASP A 277 -6.33 -20.53 -2.06
CA ASP A 277 -6.26 -21.79 -2.79
C ASP A 277 -4.87 -22.43 -2.68
N LYS A 278 -3.80 -21.66 -2.90
CA LYS A 278 -2.41 -22.12 -2.72
C LYS A 278 -2.15 -22.57 -1.29
N MET A 279 -2.69 -21.85 -0.30
CA MET A 279 -2.56 -22.23 1.10
C MET A 279 -3.30 -23.55 1.40
N GLN A 280 -4.54 -23.70 0.93
CA GLN A 280 -5.36 -24.91 1.14
C GLN A 280 -4.69 -26.13 0.49
N LYS A 281 -4.27 -26.00 -0.77
CA LYS A 281 -3.53 -27.03 -1.49
C LYS A 281 -2.28 -27.49 -0.71
N LYS A 282 -1.53 -26.55 -0.11
CA LYS A 282 -0.35 -26.90 0.70
C LYS A 282 -0.71 -27.62 2.00
N MET A 283 -1.88 -27.35 2.57
CA MET A 283 -2.39 -28.04 3.76
C MET A 283 -3.08 -29.38 3.44
N GLY A 284 -3.17 -29.77 2.16
CA GLY A 284 -3.89 -30.97 1.75
C GLY A 284 -5.40 -30.85 1.91
N LYS A 285 -5.95 -29.63 1.77
CA LYS A 285 -7.38 -29.31 1.83
C LYS A 285 -7.87 -28.73 0.52
#